data_AF-A0A093PHW3-F1
#
_entry.id   AF-A0A093PHW3-F1
#
_cell.length_a   1.000
_cell.length_b   1.000
_cell.length_c   1.000
_cell.angle_alpha   90.00
_cell.angle_beta   90.00
_cell.angle_gamma   90.00
#
_symmetry.space_group_name_H-M   'P 1'
#
loop_
_entity.id
_entity.type
_entity.pdbx_description
1 polymer ?
#
loop_
_entity_poly.entity_id
_entity_poly.type
_entity_poly.pdbx_seq_one_letter_code
_entity_poly.pdbx_strand_id
1 'polypeptide(L)' 'TLIHLTFLHETGSNNPLGIYSDCDKIPFHPYFSIKDILGLLFLLIPLITL' A
#
# COMPACT_ATOMS: atom_id res chain seq x y z
N THR A 1 -12.35 -3.43 -9.12
CA THR A 1 -11.50 -2.73 -8.14
C THR A 1 -12.23 -2.50 -6.83
N LEU A 2 -13.45 -1.93 -6.81
CA LEU A 2 -14.23 -1.75 -5.56
C LEU A 2 -14.49 -3.07 -4.80
N ILE A 3 -15.05 -4.10 -5.45
CA ILE A 3 -15.30 -5.41 -4.82
C ILE A 3 -14.00 -6.06 -4.30
N HIS A 4 -12.90 -5.87 -5.02
CA HIS A 4 -11.60 -6.39 -4.59
C HIS A 4 -11.11 -5.70 -3.33
N LEU A 5 -11.17 -4.36 -3.29
CA LEU A 5 -10.76 -3.59 -2.11
C LEU A 5 -11.69 -3.81 -0.92
N THR A 6 -12.99 -4.01 -1.12
CA THR A 6 -13.92 -4.32 -0.02
C THR A 6 -13.52 -5.62 0.66
N PHE A 7 -13.24 -6.69 -0.09
CA PHE A 7 -12.80 -7.95 0.52
C PHE A 7 -11.41 -7.86 1.14
N LEU A 8 -10.50 -7.08 0.56
CA LEU A 8 -9.19 -6.82 1.15
C LEU A 8 -9.31 -6.04 2.47
N HIS A 9 -10.26 -5.11 2.59
CA HIS A 9 -10.48 -4.35 3.81
C HIS A 9 -11.09 -5.18 4.93
N GLU A 10 -11.87 -6.22 4.62
CA GLU A 10 -12.40 -7.15 5.64
C GLU A 10 -11.28 -7.93 6.35
N THR A 11 -10.23 -8.35 5.62
CA THR A 11 -9.12 -9.15 6.18
C THR A 11 -7.88 -8.33 6.52
N GLY A 12 -7.69 -7.19 5.86
CA GLY A 12 -6.48 -6.38 5.91
C GLY A 12 -5.34 -6.93 5.02
N SER A 13 -4.31 -6.11 4.84
CA SER A 13 -3.12 -6.49 4.07
C SER A 13 -2.30 -7.55 4.80
N ASN A 14 -1.78 -8.51 4.05
CA ASN A 14 -0.75 -9.43 4.54
C ASN A 14 0.62 -8.72 4.63
N ASN A 15 1.58 -9.34 5.31
CA ASN A 15 2.95 -8.84 5.45
C ASN A 15 3.98 -9.86 4.91
N PRO A 16 5.23 -9.44 4.65
CA PRO A 16 6.25 -10.31 4.05
C PRO A 16 6.57 -11.57 4.84
N LEU A 17 6.38 -11.57 6.16
CA LEU A 17 6.64 -12.72 7.02
C LEU A 17 5.47 -13.70 7.04
N GLY A 18 4.29 -13.32 6.52
CA GLY A 18 3.10 -14.17 6.46
C GLY A 18 2.52 -14.54 7.83
N ILE A 19 2.91 -13.83 8.89
CA ILE A 19 2.40 -14.02 10.26
C ILE A 19 1.33 -12.97 10.59
N TYR A 20 0.64 -13.12 11.72
CA TYR A 20 -0.38 -12.16 12.14
C TYR A 20 0.25 -10.79 12.47
N SER A 21 -0.23 -9.71 11.86
CA SER A 21 0.33 -8.35 12.00
C SER A 21 -0.45 -7.42 12.93
N ASP A 22 -1.53 -7.89 13.56
CA ASP A 22 -2.41 -7.03 14.38
C ASP A 22 -1.72 -6.38 15.57
N CYS A 23 -0.66 -7.00 16.09
CA CYS A 23 0.14 -6.46 17.19
C CYS A 23 0.96 -5.22 16.81
N ASP A 24 1.19 -4.98 15.52
CA ASP A 24 2.06 -3.90 15.02
C ASP A 24 1.44 -3.17 13.82
N LYS A 25 0.14 -2.86 13.92
CA LYS A 25 -0.58 -2.08 12.92
C LYS A 25 -0.28 -0.60 13.07
N ILE A 26 0.13 0.03 11.98
CA ILE A 26 0.28 1.50 11.85
C ILE A 26 -0.83 2.07 10.95
N PRO A 27 -1.23 3.34 11.15
CA PRO A 27 -2.24 3.96 10.28
C PRO A 27 -1.74 4.11 8.85
N PHE A 28 -2.65 4.08 7.88
CA PHE A 28 -2.31 4.23 6.46
C PHE A 28 -1.65 5.59 6.17
N HIS A 29 -2.23 6.68 6.69
CA HIS A 29 -1.67 8.01 6.63
C HIS A 29 -0.92 8.32 7.94
N PRO A 30 0.31 8.87 7.91
CA PRO A 30 1.03 9.35 6.72
C PRO A 30 1.90 8.29 6.01
N TYR A 31 2.10 7.13 6.64
CA TYR A 31 3.17 6.18 6.28
C TYR A 31 3.07 5.62 4.86
N PHE A 32 1.97 4.92 4.55
CA PHE A 32 1.79 4.31 3.25
C PHE A 32 1.40 5.34 2.19
N SER A 33 0.70 6.41 2.55
CA SER A 33 0.39 7.50 1.62
C SER A 33 1.65 8.15 1.03
N ILE A 34 2.66 8.45 1.86
CA ILE A 34 3.93 9.02 1.39
C ILE A 34 4.72 7.98 0.57
N LYS A 35 4.76 6.72 1.04
CA LYS A 35 5.42 5.63 0.33
C LYS A 35 4.85 5.45 -1.09
N ASP A 36 3.54 5.49 -1.23
CA ASP A 36 2.85 5.31 -2.51
C ASP A 36 3.08 6.50 -3.44
N ILE A 37 3.09 7.74 -2.94
CA ILE A 37 3.43 8.94 -3.74
C ILE A 37 4.88 8.84 -4.24
N LEU A 38 5.82 8.41 -3.41
CA LEU A 38 7.21 8.19 -3.83
C LEU A 38 7.30 7.11 -4.91
N GLY A 39 6.59 6.00 -4.74
CA GLY A 39 6.50 4.93 -5.74
C GLY A 39 5.89 5.41 -7.07
N LEU A 40 4.84 6.23 -7.01
CA LEU A 40 4.23 6.85 -8.18
C LEU A 40 5.21 7.80 -8.88
N LEU A 41 5.98 8.59 -8.14
CA LEU A 41 7.02 9.45 -8.72
C LEU A 41 8.06 8.62 -9.49
N PHE A 42 8.54 7.52 -8.91
CA PHE A 42 9.48 6.62 -9.61
C PHE A 42 8.89 5.99 -10.87
N LEU A 43 7.58 5.73 -10.90
CA LEU A 43 6.90 5.27 -12.11
C LEU A 43 6.76 6.40 -13.15
N LEU A 44 6.44 7.62 -12.72
CA LEU A 44 6.17 8.75 -13.60
C LEU A 44 7.44 9.37 -14.19
N ILE A 45 8.57 9.38 -13.47
CA ILE A 45 9.85 9.91 -13.97
C ILE A 45 10.21 9.32 -15.35
N PRO A 46 10.37 8.00 -15.53
CA PRO A 46 10.73 7.43 -16.83
C PRO A 46 9.66 7.67 -17.89
N LEU A 47 8.38 7.69 -17.50
CA LEU A 47 7.26 7.95 -18.42
C LEU A 47 7.29 9.37 -18.99
N ILE A 48 7.70 10.35 -18.17
CA ILE A 48 7.76 11.76 -18.57
C ILE A 48 9.06 12.09 -19.31
N THR A 49 10.15 11.36 -19.04
CA THR A 49 11.45 11.54 -19.70
C THR A 49 11.60 10.79 -21.03
N LEU A 50 10.62 9.97 -21.41
CA LEU A 50 10.52 9.34 -22.74
C LEU A 50 10.02 10.35 -23.77
#